data_AF-A0AA47MC54-F1
#
_entry.id   AF-A0AA47MC54-F1
#
_cell.length_a   1.000
_cell.length_b   1.000
_cell.length_c   1.000
_cell.angle_alpha   90.00
_cell.angle_beta   90.00
_cell.angle_gamma   90.00
#
_symmetry.space_group_name_H-M   'P 1'
#
loop_
_entity.id
_entity.type
_entity.pdbx_description
1 polymer ?
#
loop_
_entity_poly.entity_id
_entity_poly.type
_entity_poly.pdbx_seq_one_letter_code
_entity_poly.pdbx_strand_id
1 'polypeptide(L)'
;MAIHELDGARMQAMSREQLLYLLESHFKVGDIAKQLGVSKRTIRRRMTEYSLSVRQTYSNITDEELCRVIFQFISNCPNAGIRTVTGHLNSLGIRVTQHRVRQGLKAVDPVGNFLCGLQLNTVPRVPYSVPGPLSLWHIDGNHKLIRWKIVIHGGIDGYSRRIMFLSANTNNRASTVLQCFLTAVAEHGLPQRVRSDKGGENVEVAKFMLEHPERGPGKSVHNQRIERLWRDVWIMVVSNYYHTFRYLEEVGLLNPDEDSHIICLHYIFLQRLNWHLTEFIRMWDRHPLSTEGNRSPQQLWVAGLLLEQQQDLHLADATNWGIDWEGPVAEPDPEAVVQVLPVHSDLQQTIEGHLRGTIDPYMTSDVFGIDLYWQALSLVAQLHLPD
;
A
#
# COMPACT_ATOMS: atom_id res chain seq x y z
N MET A 1 34.25 -16.70 41.56
CA MET A 1 35.31 -16.16 40.67
C MET A 1 35.56 -17.18 39.56
N ALA A 2 34.57 -17.37 38.68
CA ALA A 2 34.56 -18.42 37.68
C ALA A 2 33.58 -18.06 36.54
N ILE A 3 33.81 -16.95 35.84
CA ILE A 3 33.10 -16.59 34.59
C ILE A 3 34.03 -15.82 33.64
N HIS A 4 35.30 -16.20 33.53
CA HIS A 4 36.24 -15.53 32.61
C HIS A 4 37.10 -16.46 31.75
N GLU A 5 36.77 -17.76 31.68
CA GLU A 5 37.54 -18.76 30.90
C GLU A 5 36.78 -19.41 29.74
N LEU A 6 35.62 -18.87 29.32
CA LEU A 6 34.82 -19.46 28.23
C LEU A 6 34.57 -18.55 27.01
N ASP A 7 35.31 -17.45 26.86
CA ASP A 7 35.18 -16.58 25.66
C ASP A 7 36.31 -16.75 24.62
N GLY A 8 37.27 -17.65 24.88
CA GLY A 8 38.34 -17.99 23.94
C GLY A 8 37.98 -19.06 22.89
N ALA A 9 36.79 -19.66 22.98
CA ALA A 9 36.42 -20.89 22.25
C ALA A 9 35.36 -20.70 21.15
N ARG A 10 35.19 -19.49 20.61
CA ARG A 10 34.31 -19.22 19.44
C ARG A 10 35.02 -18.65 18.22
N MET A 11 36.34 -18.83 18.10
CA MET A 11 37.02 -18.69 16.81
C MET A 11 36.85 -19.98 16.01
N GLN A 12 35.69 -20.15 15.38
CA GLN A 12 35.46 -21.21 14.39
C GLN A 12 36.60 -21.19 13.36
N ALA A 13 37.36 -22.28 13.30
CA ALA A 13 38.34 -22.53 12.25
C ALA A 13 37.60 -22.68 10.92
N MET A 14 37.36 -21.56 10.22
CA MET A 14 36.79 -21.57 8.88
C MET A 14 37.71 -22.39 7.97
N SER A 15 37.23 -23.54 7.50
CA SER A 15 37.99 -24.42 6.62
C SER A 15 38.14 -23.81 5.23
N ARG A 16 39.16 -24.25 4.49
CA ARG A 16 39.38 -23.82 3.10
C ARG A 16 38.18 -24.19 2.23
N GLU A 17 37.61 -25.37 2.45
CA GLU A 17 36.48 -25.93 1.70
C GLU A 17 35.21 -25.11 1.92
N GLN A 18 34.95 -24.70 3.17
CA GLN A 18 33.79 -23.88 3.51
C GLN A 18 33.86 -22.50 2.86
N LEU A 19 35.04 -21.86 2.90
CA LEU A 19 35.25 -20.57 2.26
C LEU A 19 35.18 -20.66 0.73
N LEU A 20 35.73 -21.72 0.15
CA LEU A 20 35.67 -21.99 -1.30
C LEU A 20 34.21 -22.19 -1.74
N TYR A 21 33.43 -23.01 -1.04
CA TYR A 21 32.03 -23.25 -1.34
C TYR A 21 31.19 -21.96 -1.31
N LEU A 22 31.38 -21.11 -0.30
CA LEU A 22 30.69 -19.82 -0.20
C LEU A 22 31.08 -18.86 -1.32
N LEU A 23 32.36 -18.88 -1.73
CA LEU A 23 32.84 -18.10 -2.86
C LEU A 23 32.25 -18.61 -4.17
N GLU A 24 32.21 -19.92 -4.41
CA GLU A 24 31.59 -20.56 -5.58
C GLU A 24 30.08 -20.30 -5.63
N SER A 25 29.41 -20.30 -4.48
CA SER A 25 27.99 -19.95 -4.32
C SER A 25 27.67 -18.44 -4.46
N HIS A 26 28.60 -17.66 -5.01
CA HIS A 26 28.43 -16.22 -5.33
C HIS A 26 28.18 -15.29 -4.14
N PHE A 27 28.45 -15.69 -2.89
CA PHE A 27 28.35 -14.78 -1.76
C PHE A 27 29.42 -13.69 -1.82
N LYS A 28 29.06 -12.44 -1.51
CA LYS A 28 30.05 -11.36 -1.36
C LYS A 28 30.79 -11.56 -0.05
N VAL A 29 32.07 -11.17 -0.02
CA VAL A 29 32.92 -11.21 1.19
C VAL A 29 32.27 -10.52 2.39
N GLY A 30 31.49 -9.46 2.16
CA GLY A 30 30.73 -8.78 3.21
C GLY A 30 29.57 -9.60 3.79
N ASP A 31 28.93 -10.42 2.97
CA ASP A 31 27.80 -11.26 3.35
C ASP A 31 28.30 -12.53 4.05
N ILE A 32 29.40 -13.11 3.56
CA ILE A 32 30.14 -14.19 4.23
C ILE A 32 30.54 -13.76 5.65
N ALA A 33 31.10 -12.56 5.78
CA ALA A 33 31.51 -12.00 7.06
C ALA A 33 30.32 -11.87 8.04
N LYS A 34 29.16 -11.39 7.56
CA LYS A 34 27.94 -11.29 8.38
C LYS A 34 27.39 -12.65 8.79
N GLN A 35 27.30 -13.59 7.85
CA GLN A 35 26.76 -14.93 8.11
C GLN A 35 27.61 -15.72 9.09
N LEU A 36 28.93 -15.53 9.05
CA LEU A 36 29.88 -16.21 9.94
C LEU A 36 30.18 -15.42 11.23
N GLY A 37 29.56 -14.25 11.42
CA GLY A 37 29.77 -13.42 12.61
C GLY A 37 31.21 -12.90 12.77
N VAL A 38 31.98 -12.76 11.68
CA VAL A 38 33.38 -12.33 11.70
C VAL A 38 33.61 -11.03 10.92
N SER A 39 34.75 -10.38 11.18
CA SER A 39 35.12 -9.19 10.42
C SER A 39 35.45 -9.51 8.94
N LYS A 40 35.20 -8.56 8.03
CA LYS A 40 35.64 -8.65 6.62
C LYS A 40 37.17 -8.83 6.51
N ARG A 41 37.93 -8.30 7.47
CA ARG A 41 39.40 -8.43 7.54
C ARG A 41 39.80 -9.89 7.78
N THR A 42 39.06 -10.60 8.64
CA THR A 42 39.28 -12.03 8.91
C THR A 42 39.07 -12.87 7.65
N ILE A 43 37.98 -12.62 6.91
CA ILE A 43 37.71 -13.34 5.64
C ILE A 43 38.81 -13.06 4.61
N ARG A 44 39.19 -11.79 4.41
CA ARG A 44 40.27 -11.44 3.47
C ARG A 44 41.62 -12.08 3.83
N ARG A 45 41.98 -12.09 5.12
CA ARG A 45 43.20 -12.76 5.61
C ARG A 45 43.19 -14.25 5.27
N ARG A 46 42.08 -14.93 5.51
CA ARG A 46 41.91 -16.38 5.22
C ARG A 46 41.90 -16.67 3.72
N MET A 47 41.31 -15.79 2.91
CA MET A 47 41.42 -15.89 1.45
C MET A 47 42.88 -15.84 0.99
N THR A 48 43.69 -14.93 1.54
CA THR A 48 45.13 -14.86 1.24
C THR A 48 45.88 -16.11 1.70
N GLU A 49 45.62 -16.58 2.92
CA GLU A 49 46.25 -17.78 3.50
C GLU A 49 45.98 -19.03 2.65
N TYR A 50 44.76 -19.19 2.13
CA TYR A 50 44.36 -20.32 1.30
C TYR A 50 44.54 -20.10 -0.20
N SER A 51 45.16 -18.98 -0.61
CA SER A 51 45.34 -18.59 -2.01
C SER A 51 44.05 -18.57 -2.84
N LEU A 52 42.94 -18.17 -2.19
CA LEU A 52 41.61 -18.05 -2.79
C LEU A 52 41.34 -16.62 -3.23
N SER A 53 40.71 -16.48 -4.40
CA SER A 53 40.27 -15.19 -4.92
C SER A 53 38.92 -15.33 -5.62
N VAL A 54 38.11 -14.26 -5.55
CA VAL A 54 36.87 -14.18 -6.32
C VAL A 54 37.16 -14.28 -7.82
N ARG A 55 38.33 -13.82 -8.27
CA ARG A 55 38.71 -13.87 -9.69
C ARG A 55 38.83 -15.28 -10.23
N GLN A 56 39.30 -16.22 -9.42
CA GLN A 56 39.41 -17.64 -9.78
C GLN A 56 38.04 -18.31 -9.96
N THR A 57 36.96 -17.73 -9.42
CA THR A 57 35.60 -18.26 -9.59
C THR A 57 34.95 -17.84 -10.91
N TYR A 58 35.57 -16.94 -11.68
CA TYR A 58 35.03 -16.54 -12.99
C TYR A 58 35.30 -17.61 -14.05
N SER A 59 34.29 -17.88 -14.87
CA SER A 59 34.36 -18.84 -15.96
C SER A 59 35.25 -18.33 -17.08
N ASN A 60 36.05 -19.23 -17.66
CA ASN A 60 36.86 -18.95 -18.84
C ASN A 60 36.04 -19.09 -20.12
N ILE A 61 35.10 -18.17 -20.32
CA ILE A 61 34.25 -18.06 -21.52
C ILE A 61 34.71 -16.87 -22.38
N THR A 62 34.71 -17.02 -23.70
CA THR A 62 35.01 -15.90 -24.62
C THR A 62 33.86 -14.89 -24.68
N ASP A 63 34.12 -13.66 -25.12
CA ASP A 63 33.05 -12.66 -25.27
C ASP A 63 32.06 -13.05 -26.38
N GLU A 64 32.52 -13.73 -27.44
CA GLU A 64 31.68 -14.20 -28.55
C GLU A 64 30.70 -15.30 -28.09
N GLU A 65 31.18 -16.28 -27.33
CA GLU A 65 30.34 -17.34 -26.75
C GLU A 65 29.35 -16.76 -25.72
N LEU A 66 29.81 -15.82 -24.88
CA LEU A 66 28.96 -15.14 -23.92
C LEU A 66 27.82 -14.38 -24.63
N CYS A 67 28.11 -13.66 -25.70
CA CYS A 67 27.11 -12.97 -26.51
C CYS A 67 26.09 -13.93 -27.13
N ARG A 68 26.52 -15.10 -27.62
CA ARG A 68 25.61 -16.13 -28.16
C ARG A 68 24.62 -16.65 -27.11
N VAL A 69 25.12 -16.96 -25.90
CA VAL A 69 24.26 -17.44 -24.79
C VAL A 69 23.26 -16.35 -24.39
N ILE A 70 23.71 -15.09 -24.29
CA ILE A 70 22.84 -13.95 -23.97
C ILE A 70 21.78 -13.75 -25.07
N PHE A 71 22.14 -13.84 -26.36
CA PHE A 71 21.22 -13.70 -27.49
C PHE A 71 20.12 -14.75 -27.48
N GLN A 72 20.49 -16.02 -27.27
CA GLN A 72 19.51 -17.11 -27.18
C GLN A 72 18.51 -16.90 -26.04
N PHE A 73 18.98 -16.42 -24.88
CA PHE A 73 18.11 -16.15 -23.75
C PHE A 73 17.17 -14.96 -23.99
N ILE A 74 17.68 -13.85 -24.53
CA ILE A 74 16.88 -12.64 -24.80
C ILE A 74 15.86 -12.90 -25.91
N SER A 75 16.18 -13.73 -26.91
CA SER A 75 15.22 -14.11 -27.95
C SER A 75 13.97 -14.79 -27.38
N ASN A 76 14.12 -15.54 -26.28
CA ASN A 76 13.01 -16.17 -25.57
C ASN A 76 12.38 -15.24 -24.51
N CYS A 77 13.14 -14.28 -24.00
CA CYS A 77 12.76 -13.35 -22.93
C CYS A 77 13.15 -11.90 -23.28
N PRO A 78 12.42 -11.24 -24.21
CA PRO A 78 12.85 -9.96 -24.81
C PRO A 78 12.94 -8.77 -23.84
N ASN A 79 12.32 -8.85 -22.66
CA ASN A 79 12.36 -7.80 -21.63
C ASN A 79 13.35 -8.11 -20.48
N ALA A 80 14.25 -9.09 -20.65
CA ALA A 80 15.16 -9.52 -19.58
C ALA A 80 16.31 -8.53 -19.36
N GLY A 81 16.27 -7.83 -18.22
CA GLY A 81 17.35 -6.93 -17.80
C GLY A 81 18.61 -7.64 -17.30
N ILE A 82 19.67 -6.86 -17.04
CA ILE A 82 21.00 -7.37 -16.63
C ILE A 82 20.98 -8.32 -15.42
N ARG A 83 20.07 -8.13 -14.46
CA ARG A 83 19.92 -9.01 -13.29
C ARG A 83 19.40 -10.39 -13.68
N THR A 84 18.40 -10.44 -14.53
CA THR A 84 17.79 -11.68 -15.04
C THR A 84 18.78 -12.45 -15.90
N VAL A 85 19.49 -11.76 -16.80
CA VAL A 85 20.57 -12.36 -17.61
C VAL A 85 21.69 -12.91 -16.73
N THR A 86 22.10 -12.16 -15.69
CA THR A 86 23.10 -12.65 -14.72
C THR A 86 22.61 -13.91 -13.99
N GLY A 87 21.33 -13.96 -13.61
CA GLY A 87 20.71 -15.14 -13.00
C GLY A 87 20.72 -16.36 -13.93
N HIS A 88 20.38 -16.16 -15.21
CA HIS A 88 20.43 -17.22 -16.22
C HIS A 88 21.86 -17.74 -16.42
N LEU A 89 22.85 -16.86 -16.59
CA LEU A 89 24.25 -17.26 -16.71
C LEU A 89 24.72 -18.05 -15.48
N ASN A 90 24.38 -17.59 -14.27
CA ASN A 90 24.69 -18.33 -13.04
C ASN A 90 24.01 -19.71 -13.00
N SER A 91 22.78 -19.85 -13.52
CA SER A 91 22.09 -21.16 -13.60
C SER A 91 22.79 -22.16 -14.53
N LEU A 92 23.56 -21.65 -15.50
CA LEU A 92 24.40 -22.45 -16.39
C LEU A 92 25.82 -22.67 -15.83
N GLY A 93 26.09 -22.23 -14.60
CA GLY A 93 27.43 -22.26 -14.01
C GLY A 93 28.41 -21.25 -14.62
N ILE A 94 27.92 -20.28 -15.41
CA ILE A 94 28.72 -19.25 -16.06
C ILE A 94 28.78 -18.03 -15.16
N ARG A 95 29.92 -17.83 -14.50
CA ARG A 95 30.17 -16.65 -13.69
C ARG A 95 31.08 -15.68 -14.43
N VAL A 96 30.55 -14.52 -14.76
CA VAL A 96 31.30 -13.44 -15.43
C VAL A 96 31.12 -12.11 -14.71
N THR A 97 31.97 -11.13 -15.00
CA THR A 97 31.85 -9.80 -14.40
C THR A 97 30.60 -9.08 -14.94
N GLN A 98 29.98 -8.24 -14.11
CA GLN A 98 28.85 -7.41 -14.53
C GLN A 98 29.18 -6.53 -15.75
N HIS A 99 30.44 -6.12 -15.89
CA HIS A 99 30.92 -5.37 -17.05
C HIS A 99 30.79 -6.17 -18.34
N ARG A 100 31.21 -7.44 -18.34
CA ARG A 100 31.11 -8.33 -19.52
C ARG A 100 29.66 -8.63 -19.88
N VAL A 101 28.79 -8.90 -18.89
CA VAL A 101 27.33 -9.07 -19.13
C VAL A 101 26.73 -7.82 -19.76
N ARG A 102 27.12 -6.63 -19.27
CA ARG A 102 26.65 -5.35 -19.82
C ARG A 102 27.13 -5.16 -21.27
N GLN A 103 28.39 -5.43 -21.56
CA GLN A 103 28.93 -5.34 -22.93
C GLN A 103 28.22 -6.31 -23.88
N GLY A 104 28.01 -7.56 -23.46
CA GLY A 104 27.27 -8.54 -24.24
C GLY A 104 25.84 -8.10 -24.52
N LEU A 105 25.11 -7.61 -23.51
CA LEU A 105 23.77 -7.03 -23.68
C LEU A 105 23.75 -5.87 -24.69
N LYS A 106 24.73 -4.96 -24.65
CA LYS A 106 24.82 -3.86 -25.61
C LYS A 106 25.02 -4.33 -27.05
N ALA A 107 25.81 -5.39 -27.24
CA ALA A 107 26.11 -5.93 -28.56
C ALA A 107 24.93 -6.73 -29.14
N VAL A 108 24.19 -7.41 -28.27
CA VAL A 108 23.15 -8.38 -28.62
C VAL A 108 21.76 -7.74 -28.74
N ASP A 109 21.45 -6.76 -27.89
CA ASP A 109 20.18 -6.06 -27.85
C ASP A 109 20.39 -4.53 -27.72
N PRO A 110 20.86 -3.87 -28.78
CA PRO A 110 21.09 -2.43 -28.76
C PRO A 110 19.80 -1.64 -28.57
N VAL A 111 18.65 -2.16 -29.01
CA VAL A 111 17.34 -1.50 -28.91
C VAL A 111 16.78 -1.60 -27.50
N GLY A 112 16.70 -2.78 -26.89
CA GLY A 112 16.24 -2.93 -25.51
C GLY A 112 17.20 -2.29 -24.51
N ASN A 113 18.52 -2.32 -24.76
CA ASN A 113 19.47 -1.56 -23.95
C ASN A 113 19.34 -0.03 -24.14
N PHE A 114 18.99 0.45 -25.33
CA PHE A 114 18.69 1.88 -25.57
C PHE A 114 17.39 2.30 -24.85
N LEU A 115 16.32 1.51 -24.97
CA LEU A 115 15.05 1.75 -24.26
C LEU A 115 15.20 1.73 -22.73
N CYS A 116 16.00 0.79 -22.19
CA CYS A 116 16.36 0.80 -20.77
C CYS A 116 17.27 2.00 -20.40
N GLY A 117 18.20 2.39 -21.28
CA GLY A 117 19.14 3.49 -21.08
C GLY A 117 18.49 4.89 -21.12
N LEU A 118 17.39 5.04 -21.87
CA LEU A 118 16.56 6.24 -21.90
C LEU A 118 15.76 6.48 -20.60
N GLN A 119 15.90 5.61 -19.59
CA GLN A 119 15.13 5.66 -18.34
C GLN A 119 13.61 5.63 -18.51
N LEU A 120 13.09 5.34 -19.70
CA LEU A 120 11.64 5.34 -19.98
C LEU A 120 10.85 4.37 -19.08
N ASN A 121 11.51 3.32 -18.58
CA ASN A 121 10.96 2.38 -17.60
C ASN A 121 11.80 2.26 -16.32
N THR A 122 12.75 3.17 -16.08
CA THR A 122 13.48 3.18 -14.80
C THR A 122 12.70 4.03 -13.83
N VAL A 123 11.82 3.38 -13.06
CA VAL A 123 11.19 3.98 -11.87
C VAL A 123 12.31 4.56 -10.99
N PRO A 124 12.46 5.90 -10.88
CA PRO A 124 13.47 6.50 -10.02
C PRO A 124 13.23 6.03 -8.59
N ARG A 125 14.20 5.42 -7.92
CA ARG A 125 14.04 5.06 -6.50
C ARG A 125 14.19 6.30 -5.63
N VAL A 126 13.15 7.13 -5.56
CA VAL A 126 13.09 8.25 -4.63
C VAL A 126 12.18 7.84 -3.45
N PRO A 127 12.63 7.96 -2.20
CA PRO A 127 11.73 7.77 -1.07
C PRO A 127 10.64 8.83 -1.13
N TYR A 128 9.39 8.42 -0.91
CA TYR A 128 8.27 9.35 -0.80
C TYR A 128 8.63 10.47 0.17
N SER A 129 8.50 11.72 -0.27
CA SER A 129 8.81 12.90 0.54
C SER A 129 7.84 14.02 0.23
N VAL A 130 7.31 14.65 1.28
CA VAL A 130 6.56 15.91 1.25
C VAL A 130 7.06 16.80 2.39
N PRO A 131 6.93 18.13 2.32
CA PRO A 131 7.56 19.07 3.27
C PRO A 131 7.14 18.87 4.71
N GLY A 132 5.86 18.68 4.95
CA GLY A 132 5.29 18.62 6.28
C GLY A 132 3.82 18.20 6.26
N PRO A 133 3.19 18.10 7.43
CA PRO A 133 1.75 17.94 7.56
C PRO A 133 1.00 18.97 6.70
N LEU A 134 -0.21 18.64 6.24
CA LEU A 134 -1.03 19.53 5.40
C LEU A 134 -0.43 19.89 4.04
N SER A 135 0.79 19.46 3.70
CA SER A 135 1.37 19.72 2.38
C SER A 135 0.60 19.01 1.25
N LEU A 136 0.14 17.79 1.49
CA LEU A 136 -0.54 16.98 0.49
C LEU A 136 -1.46 15.96 1.15
N TRP A 137 -2.75 16.01 0.84
CA TRP A 137 -3.68 14.93 1.18
C TRP A 137 -3.89 14.00 -0.01
N HIS A 138 -4.05 12.72 0.28
CA HIS A 138 -4.41 11.67 -0.68
C HIS A 138 -5.84 11.23 -0.33
N ILE A 139 -6.79 11.43 -1.23
CA ILE A 139 -8.20 11.09 -1.05
C ILE A 139 -8.63 10.05 -2.08
N ASP A 140 -9.52 9.14 -1.68
CA ASP A 140 -9.99 8.07 -2.55
C ASP A 140 -11.30 7.44 -2.01
N GLY A 141 -12.00 6.73 -2.89
CA GLY A 141 -13.17 5.91 -2.56
C GLY A 141 -12.85 4.42 -2.60
N ASN A 142 -13.29 3.66 -1.59
CA ASN A 142 -13.16 2.21 -1.57
C ASN A 142 -14.51 1.54 -1.89
N HIS A 143 -14.53 0.77 -2.97
CA HIS A 143 -15.73 0.13 -3.51
C HIS A 143 -15.88 -1.36 -3.11
N LYS A 144 -15.11 -1.88 -2.15
CA LYS A 144 -15.18 -3.31 -1.80
C LYS A 144 -16.54 -3.79 -1.30
N LEU A 145 -17.38 -2.88 -0.79
CA LEU A 145 -18.74 -3.17 -0.32
C LEU A 145 -19.83 -2.63 -1.28
N ILE A 146 -19.47 -2.25 -2.51
CA ILE A 146 -20.40 -1.61 -3.45
C ILE A 146 -21.59 -2.49 -3.83
N ARG A 147 -21.42 -3.83 -3.79
CA ARG A 147 -22.50 -4.82 -3.98
C ARG A 147 -23.67 -4.59 -3.02
N TRP A 148 -23.40 -4.10 -1.81
CA TRP A 148 -24.42 -3.78 -0.81
C TRP A 148 -24.68 -2.29 -0.70
N LYS A 149 -24.40 -1.53 -1.78
CA LYS A 149 -24.61 -0.09 -1.86
C LYS A 149 -23.87 0.71 -0.77
N ILE A 150 -22.70 0.22 -0.32
CA ILE A 150 -21.84 0.91 0.66
C ILE A 150 -20.50 1.26 0.02
N VAL A 151 -20.11 2.52 0.14
CA VAL A 151 -18.81 3.06 -0.31
C VAL A 151 -18.10 3.69 0.88
N ILE A 152 -16.80 3.46 1.02
CA ILE A 152 -16.00 4.08 2.09
C ILE A 152 -15.12 5.16 1.50
N HIS A 153 -15.33 6.40 1.93
CA HIS A 153 -14.53 7.55 1.52
C HIS A 153 -13.40 7.76 2.52
N GLY A 154 -12.18 7.94 2.03
CA GLY A 154 -10.99 8.08 2.86
C GLY A 154 -10.09 9.23 2.43
N GLY A 155 -9.45 9.87 3.40
CA GLY A 155 -8.41 10.87 3.19
C GLY A 155 -7.26 10.66 4.16
N ILE A 156 -6.03 10.71 3.67
CA ILE A 156 -4.82 10.54 4.49
C ILE A 156 -3.81 11.66 4.23
N ASP A 157 -3.21 12.16 5.30
CA ASP A 157 -2.13 13.12 5.21
C ASP A 157 -0.85 12.47 4.69
N GLY A 158 -0.33 13.06 3.63
CA GLY A 158 0.81 12.61 2.89
C GLY A 158 2.12 12.76 3.64
N TYR A 159 2.23 13.45 4.78
CA TYR A 159 3.48 13.49 5.55
C TYR A 159 3.43 12.49 6.69
N SER A 160 2.47 12.72 7.58
CA SER A 160 2.32 12.04 8.86
C SER A 160 1.70 10.65 8.77
N ARG A 161 1.05 10.31 7.64
CA ARG A 161 0.15 9.13 7.53
C ARG A 161 -1.08 9.21 8.42
N ARG A 162 -1.39 10.36 9.03
CA ARG A 162 -2.60 10.52 9.83
C ARG A 162 -3.82 10.43 8.91
N ILE A 163 -4.85 9.71 9.33
CA ILE A 163 -6.11 9.65 8.59
C ILE A 163 -6.88 10.92 8.90
N MET A 164 -7.26 11.66 7.85
CA MET A 164 -7.99 12.93 7.93
C MET A 164 -9.50 12.69 8.00
N PHE A 165 -9.99 11.71 7.24
CA PHE A 165 -11.36 11.19 7.36
C PHE A 165 -11.40 9.76 6.83
N LEU A 166 -12.34 8.97 7.36
CA LEU A 166 -12.66 7.63 6.89
C LEU A 166 -14.12 7.35 7.25
N SER A 167 -15.01 7.36 6.26
CA SER A 167 -16.46 7.24 6.50
C SER A 167 -17.12 6.36 5.46
N ALA A 168 -18.00 5.47 5.93
CA ALA A 168 -18.84 4.64 5.09
C ALA A 168 -20.19 5.34 4.83
N ASN A 169 -20.56 5.43 3.55
CA ASN A 169 -21.80 6.05 3.10
C ASN A 169 -22.55 5.15 2.11
N THR A 170 -23.83 5.41 1.93
CA THR A 170 -24.72 4.64 1.04
C THR A 170 -24.69 5.12 -0.42
N ASN A 171 -23.77 6.02 -0.76
CA ASN A 171 -23.68 6.62 -2.08
C ASN A 171 -22.25 7.09 -2.38
N ASN A 172 -21.99 7.33 -3.68
CA ASN A 172 -20.71 7.84 -4.19
C ASN A 172 -20.86 9.28 -4.74
N ARG A 173 -21.65 10.14 -4.07
CA ARG A 173 -21.91 11.51 -4.56
C ARG A 173 -20.74 12.44 -4.22
N ALA A 174 -20.44 13.35 -5.16
CA ALA A 174 -19.39 14.34 -4.96
C ALA A 174 -19.64 15.26 -3.74
N SER A 175 -20.90 15.60 -3.48
CA SER A 175 -21.31 16.36 -2.30
C SER A 175 -20.99 15.65 -0.98
N THR A 176 -21.07 14.31 -0.96
CA THR A 176 -20.77 13.51 0.24
C THR A 176 -19.27 13.49 0.49
N VAL A 177 -18.46 13.28 -0.55
CA VAL A 177 -16.99 13.36 -0.45
C VAL A 177 -16.55 14.75 -0.03
N LEU A 178 -17.14 15.80 -0.61
CA LEU A 178 -16.89 17.19 -0.21
C LEU A 178 -17.23 17.43 1.26
N GLN A 179 -18.37 16.93 1.74
CA GLN A 179 -18.75 17.09 3.15
C GLN A 179 -17.74 16.41 4.09
N CYS A 180 -17.31 15.17 3.79
CA CYS A 180 -16.26 14.50 4.55
C CYS A 180 -14.96 15.30 4.56
N PHE A 181 -14.57 15.83 3.40
CA PHE A 181 -13.38 16.67 3.25
C PHE A 181 -13.49 17.96 4.09
N LEU A 182 -14.60 18.69 4.01
CA LEU A 182 -14.82 19.94 4.75
C LEU A 182 -14.84 19.71 6.27
N THR A 183 -15.44 18.61 6.73
CA THR A 183 -15.39 18.22 8.14
C THR A 183 -13.96 17.99 8.60
N ALA A 184 -13.13 17.29 7.80
CA ALA A 184 -11.72 17.09 8.12
C ALA A 184 -10.91 18.40 8.07
N VAL A 185 -11.19 19.29 7.12
CA VAL A 185 -10.57 20.62 7.04
C VAL A 185 -10.89 21.46 8.27
N ALA A 186 -12.12 21.39 8.78
CA ALA A 186 -12.51 22.09 10.01
C ALA A 186 -11.75 21.58 11.24
N GLU A 187 -11.39 20.29 11.28
CA GLU A 187 -10.66 19.67 12.40
C GLU A 187 -9.14 19.85 12.30
N HIS A 188 -8.57 19.68 11.11
CA HIS A 188 -7.12 19.56 10.92
C HIS A 188 -6.48 20.73 10.18
N GLY A 189 -7.28 21.58 9.54
CA GLY A 189 -6.80 22.65 8.65
C GLY A 189 -6.82 22.24 7.18
N LEU A 190 -6.74 23.25 6.31
CA LEU A 190 -6.82 23.09 4.86
C LEU A 190 -5.46 22.72 4.26
N PRO A 191 -5.31 21.56 3.58
CA PRO A 191 -4.06 21.21 2.93
C PRO A 191 -3.67 22.16 1.81
N GLN A 192 -2.38 22.26 1.49
CA GLN A 192 -1.87 22.98 0.33
C GLN A 192 -2.31 22.31 -0.98
N ARG A 193 -2.34 20.97 -1.02
CA ARG A 193 -2.71 20.19 -2.20
C ARG A 193 -3.52 18.96 -1.83
N VAL A 194 -4.36 18.55 -2.77
CA VAL A 194 -5.11 17.30 -2.70
C VAL A 194 -4.82 16.47 -3.93
N ARG A 195 -4.57 15.18 -3.75
CA ARG A 195 -4.53 14.18 -4.82
C ARG A 195 -5.73 13.28 -4.67
N SER A 196 -6.44 13.13 -5.77
CA SER A 196 -7.50 12.17 -5.94
C SER A 196 -7.29 11.46 -7.27
N ASP A 197 -7.99 10.36 -7.46
CA ASP A 197 -8.21 9.83 -8.80
C ASP A 197 -9.07 10.80 -9.65
N LYS A 198 -9.36 10.40 -10.90
CA LYS A 198 -10.24 11.18 -11.80
C LYS A 198 -11.71 10.76 -11.68
N GLY A 199 -12.11 10.22 -10.53
CA GLY A 199 -13.49 9.85 -10.25
C GLY A 199 -14.44 11.05 -10.23
N GLY A 200 -15.69 10.83 -10.61
CA GLY A 200 -16.73 11.86 -10.62
C GLY A 200 -17.07 12.36 -9.21
N GLU A 201 -16.88 11.53 -8.20
CA GLU A 201 -17.05 11.82 -6.78
C GLU A 201 -16.04 12.83 -6.24
N ASN A 202 -14.86 12.95 -6.84
CA ASN A 202 -13.83 13.87 -6.37
C ASN A 202 -13.91 15.27 -6.99
N VAL A 203 -14.84 15.48 -7.93
CA VAL A 203 -14.96 16.74 -8.69
C VAL A 203 -15.25 17.96 -7.82
N GLU A 204 -16.09 17.81 -6.79
CA GLU A 204 -16.43 18.93 -5.90
C GLU A 204 -15.26 19.33 -4.99
N VAL A 205 -14.48 18.37 -4.49
CA VAL A 205 -13.25 18.66 -3.75
C VAL A 205 -12.22 19.36 -4.65
N ALA A 206 -12.09 18.91 -5.90
CA ALA A 206 -11.19 19.56 -6.85
C ALA A 206 -11.60 21.02 -7.14
N LYS A 207 -12.89 21.30 -7.31
CA LYS A 207 -13.42 22.67 -7.47
C LYS A 207 -13.12 23.52 -6.24
N PHE A 208 -13.43 23.02 -5.05
CA PHE A 208 -13.16 23.72 -3.80
C PHE A 208 -11.67 24.09 -3.65
N MET A 209 -10.76 23.17 -3.98
CA MET A 209 -9.32 23.44 -3.89
C MET A 209 -8.83 24.47 -4.93
N LEU A 210 -9.45 24.53 -6.11
CA LEU A 210 -9.12 25.52 -7.15
C LEU A 210 -9.59 26.94 -6.81
N GLU A 211 -10.62 27.07 -5.96
CA GLU A 211 -11.10 28.37 -5.47
C GLU A 211 -10.16 28.99 -4.42
N HIS A 212 -9.18 28.24 -3.90
CA HIS A 212 -8.20 28.72 -2.93
C HIS A 212 -6.87 29.07 -3.61
N PRO A 213 -6.40 30.34 -3.57
CA PRO A 213 -5.14 30.75 -4.19
C PRO A 213 -3.94 29.93 -3.70
N GLU A 214 -3.00 29.63 -4.60
CA GLU A 214 -1.77 28.83 -4.36
C GLU A 214 -1.99 27.34 -4.06
N ARG A 215 -3.24 26.89 -3.95
CA ARG A 215 -3.62 25.50 -3.74
C ARG A 215 -4.08 24.86 -5.05
N GLY A 216 -3.83 23.57 -5.23
CA GLY A 216 -4.18 22.91 -6.49
C GLY A 216 -4.17 21.39 -6.45
N PRO A 217 -4.90 20.75 -7.38
CA PRO A 217 -4.95 19.30 -7.48
C PRO A 217 -3.60 18.72 -7.94
N GLY A 218 -3.17 17.64 -7.28
CA GLY A 218 -2.00 16.86 -7.70
C GLY A 218 -2.36 15.77 -8.71
N LYS A 219 -1.36 15.13 -9.32
CA LYS A 219 -1.57 14.03 -10.29
C LYS A 219 -2.11 12.76 -9.61
N SER A 220 -3.16 12.18 -10.20
CA SER A 220 -3.90 10.99 -9.69
C SER A 220 -3.11 9.68 -9.64
N VAL A 221 -2.17 9.47 -10.57
CA VAL A 221 -1.37 8.23 -10.70
C VAL A 221 -0.41 7.98 -9.50
N HIS A 222 -0.39 8.89 -8.54
CA HIS A 222 0.49 8.86 -7.36
C HIS A 222 -0.30 8.88 -6.04
N ASN A 223 -1.54 8.38 -6.02
CA ASN A 223 -2.40 8.29 -4.83
C ASN A 223 -2.00 7.16 -3.86
N GLN A 224 -0.71 6.96 -3.63
CA GLN A 224 -0.19 5.68 -3.12
C GLN A 224 -0.36 5.52 -1.61
N ARG A 225 -0.52 6.63 -0.88
CA ARG A 225 -0.69 6.59 0.58
C ARG A 225 -2.06 6.08 0.97
N ILE A 226 -3.10 6.51 0.25
CA ILE A 226 -4.47 6.05 0.49
C ILE A 226 -4.64 4.61 0.01
N GLU A 227 -4.02 4.24 -1.12
CA GLU A 227 -3.98 2.84 -1.60
C GLU A 227 -3.32 1.88 -0.60
N ARG A 228 -2.27 2.32 0.08
CA ARG A 228 -1.67 1.52 1.15
C ARG A 228 -2.58 1.43 2.36
N LEU A 229 -3.21 2.53 2.76
CA LEU A 229 -4.19 2.55 3.85
C LEU A 229 -5.34 1.57 3.59
N TRP A 230 -5.81 1.45 2.34
CA TRP A 230 -6.88 0.53 2.00
C TRP A 230 -6.56 -0.93 2.28
N ARG A 231 -5.30 -1.34 2.19
CA ARG A 231 -4.89 -2.71 2.55
C ARG A 231 -5.10 -2.97 4.04
N ASP A 232 -4.74 -2.02 4.89
CA ASP A 232 -4.87 -2.14 6.33
C ASP A 232 -6.35 -2.05 6.76
N VAL A 233 -7.12 -1.13 6.16
CA VAL A 233 -8.58 -1.01 6.36
C VAL A 233 -9.30 -2.29 5.93
N TRP A 234 -8.87 -2.92 4.83
CA TRP A 234 -9.41 -4.20 4.39
C TRP A 234 -9.16 -5.30 5.43
N ILE A 235 -7.90 -5.49 5.83
CA ILE A 235 -7.52 -6.56 6.74
C ILE A 235 -8.19 -6.41 8.10
N MET A 236 -8.25 -5.18 8.64
CA MET A 236 -8.69 -4.96 10.02
C MET A 236 -10.20 -4.75 10.17
N VAL A 237 -10.87 -4.18 9.18
CA VAL A 237 -12.27 -3.77 9.30
C VAL A 237 -13.13 -4.38 8.20
N VAL A 238 -12.86 -4.03 6.94
CA VAL A 238 -13.82 -4.26 5.83
C VAL A 238 -13.98 -5.74 5.50
N SER A 239 -12.93 -6.56 5.64
CA SER A 239 -13.01 -8.00 5.37
C SER A 239 -14.08 -8.70 6.21
N ASN A 240 -14.23 -8.33 7.49
CA ASN A 240 -15.24 -8.92 8.37
C ASN A 240 -16.66 -8.64 7.86
N TYR A 241 -16.93 -7.41 7.42
CA TYR A 241 -18.22 -7.04 6.83
C TYR A 241 -18.46 -7.73 5.50
N TYR A 242 -17.45 -7.73 4.62
CA TYR A 242 -17.52 -8.40 3.33
C TYR A 242 -17.88 -9.88 3.50
N HIS A 243 -17.13 -10.62 4.34
CA HIS A 243 -17.39 -12.04 4.57
C HIS A 243 -18.73 -12.28 5.25
N THR A 244 -19.15 -11.42 6.19
CA THR A 244 -20.47 -11.52 6.83
C THR A 244 -21.59 -11.36 5.81
N PHE A 245 -21.52 -10.35 4.95
CA PHE A 245 -22.56 -10.11 3.96
C PHE A 245 -22.60 -11.19 2.89
N ARG A 246 -21.43 -11.67 2.42
CA ARG A 246 -21.35 -12.83 1.51
C ARG A 246 -21.98 -14.07 2.13
N TYR A 247 -21.70 -14.34 3.40
CA TYR A 247 -22.31 -15.46 4.11
C TYR A 247 -23.84 -15.32 4.16
N LEU A 248 -24.37 -14.13 4.51
CA LEU A 248 -25.81 -13.88 4.53
C LEU A 248 -26.47 -14.07 3.15
N GLU A 249 -25.79 -13.71 2.06
CA GLU A 249 -26.25 -14.01 0.70
C GLU A 249 -26.28 -15.53 0.44
N GLU A 250 -25.21 -16.24 0.80
CA GLU A 250 -25.06 -17.68 0.57
C GLU A 250 -26.12 -18.51 1.29
N VAL A 251 -26.51 -18.10 2.51
CA VAL A 251 -27.59 -18.76 3.27
C VAL A 251 -28.99 -18.24 2.93
N GLY A 252 -29.12 -17.31 1.98
CA GLY A 252 -30.40 -16.77 1.52
C GLY A 252 -31.09 -15.79 2.49
N LEU A 253 -30.36 -15.24 3.46
CA LEU A 253 -30.90 -14.25 4.42
C LEU A 253 -30.74 -12.81 3.94
N LEU A 254 -29.87 -12.57 2.95
CA LEU A 254 -29.64 -11.26 2.35
C LEU A 254 -29.81 -11.34 0.84
N ASN A 255 -30.79 -10.61 0.31
CA ASN A 255 -30.92 -10.36 -1.12
C ASN A 255 -30.49 -8.92 -1.43
N PRO A 256 -29.34 -8.68 -2.10
CA PRO A 256 -28.89 -7.32 -2.41
C PRO A 256 -29.78 -6.56 -3.41
N ASP A 257 -30.59 -7.30 -4.16
CA ASP A 257 -31.52 -6.73 -5.15
C ASP A 257 -32.86 -6.32 -4.50
N GLU A 258 -33.09 -6.69 -3.23
CA GLU A 258 -34.29 -6.33 -2.50
C GLU A 258 -34.06 -5.14 -1.56
N ASP A 259 -34.84 -4.08 -1.75
CA ASP A 259 -34.64 -2.82 -1.02
C ASP A 259 -34.90 -2.96 0.49
N SER A 260 -35.88 -3.78 0.92
CA SER A 260 -36.15 -4.04 2.34
C SER A 260 -34.91 -4.63 3.04
N HIS A 261 -34.25 -5.59 2.40
CA HIS A 261 -33.03 -6.23 2.89
C HIS A 261 -31.87 -5.25 2.97
N ILE A 262 -31.67 -4.43 1.95
CA ILE A 262 -30.63 -3.40 1.94
C ILE A 262 -30.88 -2.34 3.01
N ILE A 263 -32.12 -1.89 3.20
CA ILE A 263 -32.46 -0.89 4.23
C ILE A 263 -32.16 -1.44 5.62
N CYS A 264 -32.60 -2.66 5.93
CA CYS A 264 -32.27 -3.32 7.20
C CYS A 264 -30.77 -3.49 7.38
N LEU A 265 -30.05 -3.86 6.32
CA LEU A 265 -28.60 -4.01 6.32
C LEU A 265 -27.91 -2.68 6.65
N HIS A 266 -28.30 -1.60 5.97
CA HIS A 266 -27.76 -0.26 6.17
C HIS A 266 -28.08 0.25 7.58
N TYR A 267 -29.31 0.08 8.05
CA TYR A 267 -29.73 0.53 9.38
C TYR A 267 -28.84 -0.04 10.49
N ILE A 268 -28.52 -1.34 10.43
CA ILE A 268 -27.69 -2.02 11.42
C ILE A 268 -26.19 -1.83 11.14
N PHE A 269 -25.73 -2.26 9.97
CA PHE A 269 -24.30 -2.43 9.73
C PHE A 269 -23.60 -1.14 9.33
N LEU A 270 -24.27 -0.14 8.75
CA LEU A 270 -23.62 1.12 8.39
C LEU A 270 -23.14 1.87 9.64
N GLN A 271 -23.95 1.88 10.69
CA GLN A 271 -23.60 2.53 11.95
C GLN A 271 -22.45 1.80 12.65
N ARG A 272 -22.52 0.47 12.69
CA ARG A 272 -21.47 -0.38 13.26
C ARG A 272 -20.16 -0.26 12.47
N LEU A 273 -20.24 -0.20 11.14
CA LEU A 273 -19.08 -0.04 10.27
C LEU A 273 -18.40 1.31 10.55
N ASN A 274 -19.15 2.40 10.57
CA ASN A 274 -18.59 3.71 10.91
C ASN A 274 -18.00 3.77 12.33
N TRP A 275 -18.58 3.04 13.29
CA TRP A 275 -17.98 2.89 14.62
C TRP A 275 -16.63 2.16 14.57
N HIS A 276 -16.54 1.01 13.89
CA HIS A 276 -15.27 0.30 13.72
C HIS A 276 -14.23 1.12 12.95
N LEU A 277 -14.63 1.88 11.93
CA LEU A 277 -13.72 2.80 11.21
C LEU A 277 -13.20 3.90 12.14
N THR A 278 -14.04 4.42 13.04
CA THR A 278 -13.63 5.40 14.06
C THR A 278 -12.61 4.79 15.04
N GLU A 279 -12.84 3.58 15.52
CA GLU A 279 -11.87 2.87 16.37
C GLU A 279 -10.57 2.59 15.63
N PHE A 280 -10.65 2.21 14.34
CA PHE A 280 -9.48 2.05 13.49
C PHE A 280 -8.68 3.34 13.35
N ILE A 281 -9.33 4.50 13.13
CA ILE A 281 -8.65 5.81 13.09
C ILE A 281 -7.91 6.09 14.41
N ARG A 282 -8.55 5.87 15.56
CA ARG A 282 -7.96 6.11 16.89
C ARG A 282 -6.73 5.23 17.14
N MET A 283 -6.80 3.96 16.75
CA MET A 283 -5.69 3.02 16.83
C MET A 283 -4.58 3.41 15.86
N TRP A 284 -4.94 3.71 14.61
CA TRP A 284 -4.00 4.08 13.56
C TRP A 284 -3.19 5.33 13.94
N ASP A 285 -3.82 6.34 14.55
CA ASP A 285 -3.10 7.55 14.93
C ASP A 285 -1.93 7.30 15.92
N ARG A 286 -2.01 6.22 16.69
CA ARG A 286 -1.05 5.87 17.75
C ARG A 286 -0.16 4.67 17.44
N HIS A 287 -0.42 3.95 16.35
CA HIS A 287 0.38 2.77 16.01
C HIS A 287 1.78 3.17 15.50
N PRO A 288 2.84 2.39 15.82
CA PRO A 288 4.19 2.68 15.35
C PRO A 288 4.37 2.31 13.87
N LEU A 289 4.95 3.23 13.08
CA LEU A 289 5.31 2.99 11.69
C LEU A 289 6.78 2.55 11.58
N SER A 290 7.01 1.31 11.16
CA SER A 290 8.37 0.74 11.04
C SER A 290 9.26 1.50 10.04
N THR A 291 8.67 2.05 8.98
CA THR A 291 9.38 2.86 7.98
C THR A 291 9.79 4.24 8.49
N GLU A 292 9.22 4.69 9.61
CA GLU A 292 9.43 6.02 10.19
C GLU A 292 10.13 5.96 11.56
N GLY A 293 10.89 4.88 11.80
CA GLY A 293 11.61 4.66 13.05
C GLY A 293 10.70 4.36 14.23
N ASN A 294 9.56 3.68 13.99
CA ASN A 294 8.52 3.37 14.97
C ASN A 294 7.82 4.59 15.58
N ARG A 295 7.88 5.75 14.92
CA ARG A 295 7.05 6.90 15.28
C ARG A 295 5.61 6.67 14.84
N SER A 296 4.65 7.14 15.63
CA SER A 296 3.23 7.08 15.25
C SER A 296 2.84 8.23 14.31
N PRO A 297 1.73 8.09 13.56
CA PRO A 297 1.20 9.20 12.77
C PRO A 297 0.98 10.48 13.58
N GLN A 298 0.47 10.38 14.81
CA GLN A 298 0.32 11.51 15.71
C GLN A 298 1.67 12.17 16.04
N GLN A 299 2.72 11.39 16.31
CA GLN A 299 4.05 11.92 16.59
C GLN A 299 4.65 12.63 15.38
N LEU A 300 4.47 12.08 14.18
CA LEU A 300 4.92 12.70 12.93
C LEU A 300 4.15 14.00 12.66
N TRP A 301 2.84 14.01 12.90
CA TRP A 301 2.00 15.19 12.77
C TRP A 301 2.47 16.34 13.67
N VAL A 302 2.59 16.07 14.98
CA VAL A 302 3.01 17.08 15.96
C VAL A 302 4.44 17.57 15.67
N ALA A 303 5.38 16.66 15.42
CA ALA A 303 6.76 17.04 15.11
C ALA A 303 6.86 17.85 13.81
N GLY A 304 6.09 17.50 12.79
CA GLY A 304 6.06 18.21 11.51
C GLY A 304 5.51 19.63 11.63
N LEU A 305 4.41 19.83 12.37
CA LEU A 305 3.83 21.15 12.59
C LEU A 305 4.79 22.08 13.37
N LEU A 306 5.54 21.53 14.34
CA LEU A 306 6.54 22.30 15.09
C LEU A 306 7.71 22.75 14.21
N LEU A 307 8.12 21.93 13.24
CA LEU A 307 9.20 22.26 12.30
C LEU A 307 8.77 23.32 11.29
N GLU A 308 7.53 23.26 10.80
CA GLU A 308 6.96 24.22 9.84
C GLU A 308 6.83 25.64 10.45
N GLN A 309 6.53 25.75 11.74
CA GLN A 309 6.55 27.04 12.45
C GLN A 309 7.96 27.64 12.59
N GLN A 310 9.01 26.83 12.47
CA GLN A 310 10.40 27.26 12.65
C GLN A 310 11.14 27.54 11.33
N GLN A 311 10.61 27.08 10.20
CA GLN A 311 11.23 27.21 8.89
C GLN A 311 10.17 27.59 7.85
N ASP A 312 10.32 28.75 7.20
CA ASP A 312 9.63 29.07 5.93
C ASP A 312 10.13 28.08 4.86
N LEU A 313 9.62 26.85 4.90
CA LEU A 313 9.93 25.78 3.95
C LEU A 313 9.17 26.01 2.64
N HIS A 314 9.34 27.20 2.07
CA HIS A 314 9.01 27.44 0.68
C HIS A 314 10.22 27.10 -0.18
N LEU A 315 9.95 26.40 -1.29
CA LEU A 315 10.86 26.11 -2.39
C LEU A 315 11.69 24.81 -2.24
N ALA A 316 11.04 23.68 -2.52
CA ALA A 316 11.71 22.73 -3.41
C ALA A 316 10.77 22.27 -4.53
N ASP A 317 11.40 21.84 -5.61
CA ASP A 317 10.79 21.60 -6.91
C ASP A 317 9.52 20.75 -6.80
N ALA A 318 8.37 21.44 -6.94
CA ALA A 318 7.04 20.97 -6.63
C ALA A 318 6.53 19.82 -7.53
N THR A 319 7.32 19.43 -8.52
CA THR A 319 6.97 18.50 -9.59
C THR A 319 7.00 17.04 -9.15
N ASN A 320 7.83 16.67 -8.17
CA ASN A 320 8.08 15.26 -7.80
C ASN A 320 7.80 14.88 -6.33
N TRP A 321 7.30 15.80 -5.49
CA TRP A 321 6.98 15.47 -4.09
C TRP A 321 5.75 14.58 -3.96
N GLY A 322 5.74 13.74 -2.94
CA GLY A 322 4.64 12.82 -2.62
C GLY A 322 4.48 11.66 -3.60
N ILE A 323 5.49 11.35 -4.40
CA ILE A 323 5.52 10.14 -5.23
C ILE A 323 6.26 9.06 -4.45
N ASP A 324 5.57 7.97 -4.13
CA ASP A 324 6.23 6.74 -3.71
C ASP A 324 6.54 5.96 -5.01
N TRP A 325 7.76 5.49 -5.16
CA TRP A 325 8.15 4.76 -6.38
C TRP A 325 8.14 3.25 -6.15
N GLU A 326 7.98 2.83 -4.90
CA GLU A 326 7.82 1.42 -4.48
C GLU A 326 6.41 1.14 -3.93
N GLY A 327 5.54 2.17 -3.88
CA GLY A 327 4.18 2.07 -3.42
C GLY A 327 3.24 1.47 -4.47
N PRO A 328 2.03 1.03 -4.06
CA PRO A 328 0.98 0.65 -5.01
C PRO A 328 0.73 1.76 -6.02
N VAL A 329 0.67 1.39 -7.29
CA VAL A 329 0.13 2.29 -8.32
C VAL A 329 -1.39 2.16 -8.25
N ALA A 330 -2.09 3.29 -8.27
CA ALA A 330 -3.54 3.31 -8.41
C ALA A 330 -3.89 2.67 -9.75
N GLU A 331 -4.51 1.49 -9.72
CA GLU A 331 -5.03 0.86 -10.93
C GLU A 331 -6.41 1.48 -11.24
N PRO A 332 -6.70 1.84 -12.50
CA PRO A 332 -8.03 2.28 -12.86
C PRO A 332 -9.00 1.14 -12.56
N ASP A 333 -9.93 1.35 -11.63
CA ASP A 333 -11.02 0.40 -11.40
C ASP A 333 -11.89 0.36 -12.66
N PRO A 334 -12.01 -0.78 -13.37
CA PRO A 334 -12.89 -0.89 -14.53
C PRO A 334 -14.37 -0.63 -14.18
N GLU A 335 -14.73 -0.60 -12.90
CA GLU A 335 -16.05 -0.25 -12.37
C GLU A 335 -16.17 1.23 -11.91
N ALA A 336 -15.22 2.12 -12.26
CA ALA A 336 -15.18 3.52 -11.81
C ALA A 336 -16.38 4.41 -12.21
N VAL A 337 -17.37 3.88 -12.92
CA VAL A 337 -18.66 4.54 -13.21
C VAL A 337 -19.83 3.74 -12.65
N VAL A 338 -19.69 3.12 -11.47
CA VAL A 338 -20.82 2.51 -10.79
C VAL A 338 -21.62 3.60 -10.06
N GLN A 339 -22.75 3.98 -10.64
CA GLN A 339 -23.76 4.71 -9.89
C GLN A 339 -24.39 3.76 -8.88
N VAL A 340 -24.19 4.04 -7.59
CA VAL A 340 -24.93 3.36 -6.53
C VAL A 340 -26.39 3.77 -6.66
N LEU A 341 -27.24 2.84 -7.11
CA LEU A 341 -28.67 3.09 -7.25
C LEU A 341 -29.27 3.45 -5.88
N PRO A 342 -29.87 4.63 -5.73
CA PRO A 342 -30.46 5.03 -4.45
C PRO A 342 -31.66 4.12 -4.15
N VAL A 343 -31.80 3.77 -2.88
CA VAL A 343 -33.00 3.12 -2.37
C VAL A 343 -34.16 4.12 -2.33
N HIS A 344 -35.40 3.65 -2.55
CA HIS A 344 -36.60 4.49 -2.44
C HIS A 344 -36.69 5.18 -1.06
N SER A 345 -36.66 6.51 -1.06
CA SER A 345 -36.59 7.33 0.17
C SER A 345 -37.76 7.10 1.12
N ASP A 346 -38.95 6.88 0.57
CA ASP A 346 -40.19 6.78 1.36
C ASP A 346 -40.27 5.42 2.09
N LEU A 347 -39.83 4.36 1.40
CA LEU A 347 -39.70 3.02 1.97
C LEU A 347 -38.63 3.01 3.06
N GLN A 348 -37.48 3.64 2.80
CA GLN A 348 -36.39 3.77 3.77
C GLN A 348 -36.88 4.48 5.05
N GLN A 349 -37.56 5.63 4.93
CA GLN A 349 -38.07 6.35 6.10
C GLN A 349 -39.09 5.54 6.90
N THR A 350 -39.97 4.80 6.21
CA THR A 350 -41.00 3.96 6.85
C THR A 350 -40.36 2.84 7.67
N ILE A 351 -39.43 2.10 7.06
CA ILE A 351 -38.72 1.00 7.72
C ILE A 351 -37.85 1.52 8.86
N GLU A 352 -37.01 2.53 8.62
CA GLU A 352 -36.14 3.08 9.67
C GLU A 352 -36.95 3.66 10.83
N GLY A 353 -38.09 4.30 10.56
CA GLY A 353 -39.01 4.81 11.57
C GLY A 353 -39.57 3.69 12.46
N HIS A 354 -39.94 2.55 11.87
CA HIS A 354 -40.41 1.38 12.61
C HIS A 354 -39.28 0.75 13.45
N LEU A 355 -38.09 0.59 12.88
CA LEU A 355 -36.96 -0.04 13.55
C LEU A 355 -36.42 0.80 14.72
N ARG A 356 -36.42 2.13 14.60
CA ARG A 356 -35.90 3.06 15.63
C ARG A 356 -36.61 2.94 16.99
N GLY A 357 -37.85 2.46 17.01
CA GLY A 357 -38.59 2.20 18.25
C GLY A 357 -38.22 0.89 18.95
N THR A 358 -37.47 0.00 18.29
CA THR A 358 -37.31 -1.39 18.75
C THR A 358 -35.87 -1.88 18.77
N ILE A 359 -35.04 -1.46 17.80
CA ILE A 359 -33.66 -1.92 17.65
C ILE A 359 -32.72 -0.73 17.71
N ASP A 360 -31.76 -0.77 18.62
CA ASP A 360 -30.62 0.15 18.62
C ASP A 360 -29.45 -0.52 17.87
N PRO A 361 -28.98 0.02 16.74
CA PRO A 361 -27.84 -0.54 15.98
C PRO A 361 -26.55 -0.73 16.80
N TYR A 362 -26.39 0.01 17.90
CA TYR A 362 -25.21 -0.06 18.77
C TYR A 362 -25.35 -1.08 19.91
N MET A 363 -26.48 -1.76 20.03
CA MET A 363 -26.66 -2.77 21.06
C MET A 363 -25.67 -3.93 20.87
N THR A 364 -25.37 -4.60 21.98
CA THR A 364 -24.49 -5.77 21.97
C THR A 364 -25.07 -6.86 21.09
N SER A 365 -24.23 -7.44 20.26
CA SER A 365 -24.58 -8.57 19.40
C SER A 365 -23.63 -9.72 19.70
N ASP A 366 -24.19 -10.91 19.80
CA ASP A 366 -23.44 -12.14 20.02
C ASP A 366 -22.82 -12.67 18.72
N VAL A 367 -23.31 -12.21 17.56
CA VAL A 367 -22.94 -12.72 16.23
C VAL A 367 -22.67 -11.58 15.24
N PHE A 368 -21.84 -10.62 15.64
CA PHE A 368 -21.33 -9.53 14.78
C PHE A 368 -22.41 -8.60 14.15
N GLY A 369 -23.64 -8.66 14.62
CA GLY A 369 -24.80 -7.88 14.16
C GLY A 369 -25.77 -8.67 13.30
N ILE A 370 -25.50 -9.96 13.04
CA ILE A 370 -26.37 -10.83 12.23
C ILE A 370 -27.72 -11.07 12.92
N ASP A 371 -27.71 -11.27 14.24
CA ASP A 371 -28.88 -11.37 15.10
C ASP A 371 -29.78 -10.11 15.01
N LEU A 372 -29.17 -8.92 15.09
CA LEU A 372 -29.88 -7.66 14.97
C LEU A 372 -30.46 -7.44 13.57
N TYR A 373 -29.70 -7.81 12.54
CA TYR A 373 -30.17 -7.76 11.16
C TYR A 373 -31.35 -8.69 10.92
N TRP A 374 -31.27 -9.93 11.43
CA TRP A 374 -32.36 -10.91 11.33
C TRP A 374 -33.63 -10.44 12.07
N GLN A 375 -33.46 -9.84 13.24
CA GLN A 375 -34.56 -9.23 13.98
C GLN A 375 -35.19 -8.08 13.20
N ALA A 376 -34.36 -7.21 12.59
CA ALA A 376 -34.84 -6.11 11.77
C ALA A 376 -35.66 -6.61 10.56
N LEU A 377 -35.16 -7.61 9.83
CA LEU A 377 -35.91 -8.24 8.74
C LEU A 377 -37.24 -8.84 9.21
N SER A 378 -37.23 -9.54 10.35
CA SER A 378 -38.44 -10.16 10.91
C SER A 378 -39.50 -9.13 11.28
N LEU A 379 -39.10 -7.96 11.79
CA LEU A 379 -40.01 -6.85 12.08
C LEU A 379 -40.54 -6.21 10.79
N VAL A 380 -39.68 -6.03 9.78
CA VAL A 380 -40.09 -5.47 8.50
C VAL A 380 -41.04 -6.40 7.75
N ALA A 381 -40.87 -7.71 7.82
CA ALA A 381 -41.80 -8.68 7.25
C ALA A 381 -43.22 -8.61 7.86
N GLN A 382 -43.37 -8.04 9.06
CA GLN A 382 -44.68 -7.81 9.71
C GLN A 382 -45.34 -6.51 9.24
N LEU A 383 -44.57 -5.57 8.71
CA LEU A 383 -45.10 -4.42 8.01
C LEU A 383 -45.65 -4.91 6.67
N HIS A 384 -46.96 -4.81 6.48
CA HIS A 384 -47.58 -5.07 5.16
C HIS A 384 -47.19 -3.93 4.22
N LEU A 385 -45.97 -3.99 3.70
CA LEU A 385 -45.46 -3.04 2.73
C LEU A 385 -46.18 -3.29 1.39
N PRO A 386 -46.64 -2.24 0.68
CA PRO A 386 -47.20 -2.41 -0.65
C PRO A 386 -46.09 -2.88 -1.61
N ASP A 387 -46.42 -3.90 -2.42
CA ASP A 387 -45.57 -4.49 -3.46
C ASP A 387 -45.02 -3.45 -4.46
#